data_AF-A0A8T9D4Q2-F1
#
_entry.id   AF-A0A8T9D4Q2-F1
#
_cell.length_a   1.000
_cell.length_b   1.000
_cell.length_c   1.000
_cell.angle_alpha   90.00
_cell.angle_beta   90.00
_cell.angle_gamma   90.00
#
_symmetry.space_group_name_H-M   'P 1'
#
loop_
_entity.id
_entity.type
_entity.pdbx_description
1 polymer ?
#
loop_
_entity_poly.entity_id
_entity_poly.type
_entity_poly.pdbx_seq_one_letter_code
_entity_poly.pdbx_strand_id
1 'polypeptide(L)'
;MVRPIADEDHEKPLDPEVEKVRRKLIRFVGINLGLLFLALMVVIGALVYKARNTPPASPSLAGDVQAPAGEPISADIVLPVGAKVVSQSLSGNRVSIDAELADGGRTIFVYDTAERRLIGRFAIRNK
;
A
#
# COMPACT_ATOMS: atom_id res chain seq x y z
N MET A 1 39.29 -56.51 -17.20
CA MET A 1 38.10 -57.37 -17.11
C MET A 1 36.96 -56.51 -16.59
N VAL A 2 35.87 -56.41 -17.35
CA VAL A 2 34.67 -55.61 -17.06
C VAL A 2 33.69 -56.47 -16.27
N ARG A 3 33.08 -55.98 -15.19
CA ARG A 3 31.63 -55.72 -15.07
C ARG A 3 31.20 -55.28 -13.66
N PRO A 4 30.10 -54.51 -13.57
CA PRO A 4 29.81 -53.55 -12.51
C PRO A 4 28.94 -54.14 -11.41
N ILE A 5 28.96 -53.52 -10.23
CA ILE A 5 27.91 -53.69 -9.22
C ILE A 5 26.74 -52.81 -9.69
N ALA A 6 25.82 -53.42 -10.43
CA ALA A 6 24.46 -52.92 -10.47
C ALA A 6 23.81 -53.49 -9.21
N ASP A 7 23.67 -52.65 -8.18
CA ASP A 7 22.69 -52.92 -7.13
C ASP A 7 21.33 -52.93 -7.85
N GLU A 8 20.81 -54.13 -8.01
CA GLU A 8 19.48 -54.39 -8.50
C GLU A 8 18.52 -53.70 -7.53
N ASP A 9 17.99 -52.55 -7.96
CA ASP A 9 16.74 -51.98 -7.46
C ASP A 9 15.65 -53.05 -7.64
N HIS A 10 15.63 -54.02 -6.73
CA HIS A 10 14.54 -54.93 -6.52
C HIS A 10 13.36 -54.07 -6.06
N GLU A 11 12.64 -53.48 -7.01
CA GLU A 11 11.31 -52.93 -6.83
C GLU A 11 10.41 -54.07 -6.33
N LYS A 12 10.41 -54.24 -5.01
CA LYS A 12 9.47 -55.07 -4.28
C LYS A 12 8.07 -54.62 -4.74
N PRO A 13 7.24 -55.51 -5.29
CA PRO A 13 5.92 -55.14 -5.77
C PRO A 13 5.17 -54.48 -4.62
N LEU A 14 4.84 -53.20 -4.80
CA LEU A 14 4.07 -52.44 -3.82
C LEU A 14 2.75 -53.18 -3.58
N ASP A 15 2.43 -53.41 -2.30
CA ASP A 15 1.17 -54.05 -1.90
C ASP A 15 0.02 -53.37 -2.65
N PRO A 16 -0.92 -54.11 -3.28
CA PRO A 16 -2.00 -53.52 -4.08
C PRO A 16 -2.87 -52.51 -3.34
N GLU A 17 -2.81 -52.48 -2.00
CA GLU A 17 -3.45 -51.47 -1.16
C GLU A 17 -2.71 -50.11 -1.19
N VAL A 18 -1.39 -50.10 -1.29
CA VAL A 18 -0.55 -48.89 -1.29
C VAL A 18 -0.72 -48.09 -2.60
N GLU A 19 -0.90 -48.79 -3.71
CA GLU A 19 -1.20 -48.21 -5.03
C GLU A 19 -2.49 -47.37 -5.01
N LYS A 20 -3.53 -47.87 -4.33
CA LYS A 20 -4.84 -47.19 -4.19
C LYS A 20 -4.70 -45.90 -3.38
N VAL A 21 -3.92 -45.94 -2.30
CA VAL A 21 -3.64 -44.76 -1.45
C VAL A 21 -2.82 -43.72 -2.21
N ARG A 22 -1.77 -44.13 -2.93
CA ARG A 22 -0.96 -43.22 -3.78
C ARG A 22 -1.82 -42.48 -4.81
N ARG A 23 -2.72 -43.19 -5.49
CA ARG A 23 -3.64 -42.59 -6.46
C ARG A 23 -4.60 -41.59 -5.82
N LYS A 24 -5.04 -41.85 -4.59
CA LYS A 24 -5.90 -40.95 -3.82
C LYS A 24 -5.15 -39.69 -3.36
N LEU A 25 -3.89 -39.83 -2.93
CA LEU A 25 -3.03 -38.72 -2.55
C LEU A 25 -2.73 -37.79 -3.74
N ILE A 26 -2.40 -38.35 -4.91
CA ILE A 26 -2.13 -37.55 -6.11
C ILE A 26 -3.36 -36.72 -6.51
N ARG A 27 -4.56 -37.33 -6.46
CA ARG A 27 -5.82 -36.60 -6.71
C ARG A 27 -6.05 -35.49 -5.69
N PHE A 28 -5.78 -35.75 -4.41
CA PHE A 28 -5.93 -34.75 -3.36
C PHE A 28 -4.96 -33.58 -3.54
N VAL A 29 -3.69 -33.86 -3.86
CA VAL A 29 -2.68 -32.83 -4.16
C VAL A 29 -3.10 -31.99 -5.36
N GLY A 30 -3.61 -32.62 -6.43
CA GLY A 30 -4.12 -31.89 -7.60
C GLY A 30 -5.28 -30.95 -7.27
N ILE A 31 -6.22 -31.38 -6.44
CA ILE A 31 -7.35 -30.54 -5.99
C ILE A 31 -6.85 -29.37 -5.14
N ASN A 32 -5.98 -29.63 -4.16
CA ASN A 32 -5.47 -28.58 -3.28
C ASN A 32 -4.63 -27.54 -4.05
N LEU A 33 -3.75 -28.02 -4.95
CA LEU A 33 -2.95 -27.16 -5.82
C LEU A 33 -3.83 -26.32 -6.75
N GLY A 34 -4.89 -26.91 -7.30
CA GLY A 34 -5.86 -26.19 -8.11
C GLY A 34 -6.57 -25.07 -7.32
N LEU A 35 -6.92 -25.34 -6.06
CA LEU A 35 -7.53 -24.35 -5.16
C LEU A 35 -6.57 -23.19 -4.83
N LEU A 36 -5.30 -23.50 -4.54
CA LEU A 36 -4.25 -22.50 -4.32
C LEU A 36 -4.04 -21.63 -5.57
N PHE A 37 -3.97 -22.27 -6.74
CA PHE A 37 -3.78 -21.58 -8.00
C PHE A 37 -4.96 -20.66 -8.32
N LEU A 38 -6.20 -21.11 -8.05
CA LEU A 38 -7.40 -20.31 -8.23
C LEU A 38 -7.39 -19.08 -7.31
N ALA A 39 -7.02 -19.24 -6.04
CA ALA A 39 -6.90 -18.11 -5.12
C ALA A 39 -5.88 -17.08 -5.60
N LEU A 40 -4.73 -17.53 -6.09
CA LEU A 40 -3.71 -16.66 -6.68
C LEU A 40 -4.24 -15.91 -7.91
N MET A 41 -4.96 -16.60 -8.81
CA MET A 41 -5.56 -15.99 -10.00
C MET A 41 -6.58 -14.90 -9.64
N VAL A 42 -7.39 -15.10 -8.59
CA VAL A 42 -8.35 -14.10 -8.10
C VAL A 42 -7.62 -12.84 -7.62
N VAL A 43 -6.56 -12.99 -6.83
CA VAL A 43 -5.77 -11.85 -6.32
C VAL A 43 -5.13 -11.07 -7.46
N ILE A 44 -4.51 -11.77 -8.42
CA ILE A 44 -3.92 -11.14 -9.61
C ILE A 44 -4.99 -10.40 -10.41
N GLY A 45 -6.16 -11.02 -10.63
CA GLY A 45 -7.29 -10.38 -11.30
C GLY A 45 -7.77 -9.11 -10.59
N ALA A 46 -7.89 -9.15 -9.26
CA ALA A 46 -8.26 -7.99 -8.45
C ALA A 46 -7.23 -6.86 -8.54
N LEU A 47 -5.93 -7.18 -8.52
CA LEU A 47 -4.86 -6.20 -8.69
C LEU A 47 -4.88 -5.55 -10.08
N VAL A 48 -5.09 -6.34 -11.14
CA VAL A 48 -5.20 -5.82 -12.51
C VAL A 48 -6.45 -4.98 -12.67
N TYR A 49 -7.59 -5.42 -12.14
CA TYR A 49 -8.82 -4.63 -12.14
C TYR A 49 -8.61 -3.32 -11.39
N LYS A 50 -8.03 -3.36 -10.19
CA LYS A 50 -7.69 -2.14 -9.43
C LYS A 50 -6.75 -1.24 -10.22
N ALA A 51 -5.69 -1.77 -10.83
CA ALA A 51 -4.73 -0.97 -11.60
C ALA A 51 -5.36 -0.36 -12.87
N ARG A 52 -6.29 -1.05 -13.53
CA ARG A 52 -6.98 -0.57 -14.73
C ARG A 52 -8.14 0.39 -14.43
N ASN A 53 -8.83 0.18 -13.32
CA ASN A 53 -9.96 0.99 -12.88
C ASN A 53 -9.57 2.10 -11.90
N THR A 54 -8.30 2.19 -11.49
CA THR A 54 -7.78 3.40 -10.87
C THR A 54 -7.74 4.45 -11.98
N PRO A 55 -8.56 5.51 -11.91
CA PRO A 55 -8.41 6.62 -12.84
C PRO A 55 -6.95 7.05 -12.82
N PRO A 56 -6.33 7.38 -13.96
CA PRO A 56 -4.99 7.97 -13.91
C PRO A 56 -5.05 9.07 -12.87
N ALA A 57 -4.14 9.02 -11.89
CA ALA A 57 -3.94 10.15 -11.01
C ALA A 57 -3.48 11.27 -11.93
N SER A 58 -4.45 12.02 -12.46
CA SER A 58 -4.20 13.29 -13.10
C SER A 58 -3.36 14.02 -12.06
N PRO A 59 -2.11 14.42 -12.37
CA PRO A 59 -1.48 15.44 -11.54
C PRO A 59 -2.50 16.57 -11.55
N SER A 60 -3.17 16.80 -10.43
CA SER A 60 -4.12 17.88 -10.30
C SER A 60 -3.32 19.11 -10.68
N LEU A 61 -3.64 19.69 -11.84
CA LEU A 61 -3.06 20.95 -12.28
C LEU A 61 -3.19 21.89 -11.09
N ALA A 62 -2.05 22.24 -10.49
CA ALA A 62 -1.97 23.30 -9.52
C ALA A 62 -2.40 24.57 -10.25
N GLY A 63 -3.69 24.88 -10.21
CA GLY A 63 -4.27 25.88 -11.10
C GLY A 63 -5.68 26.29 -10.73
N ASP A 64 -6.58 25.34 -10.45
CA ASP A 64 -7.94 25.66 -10.02
C ASP A 64 -8.24 25.01 -8.69
N VAL A 65 -8.54 25.83 -7.68
CA VAL A 65 -9.20 25.39 -6.45
C VAL A 65 -10.60 24.93 -6.86
N GLN A 66 -10.72 23.67 -7.28
CA GLN A 66 -12.04 23.08 -7.53
C GLN A 66 -12.78 23.02 -6.19
N ALA A 67 -13.80 23.86 -6.06
CA ALA A 67 -14.72 23.79 -4.94
C ALA A 67 -15.36 22.39 -4.94
N PRO A 68 -15.26 21.63 -3.83
CA PRO A 68 -15.91 20.33 -3.75
C PRO A 68 -17.41 20.47 -4.02
N ALA A 69 -17.99 19.55 -4.79
CA ALA A 69 -19.44 19.39 -4.81
C ALA A 69 -19.88 18.79 -3.46
N GLY A 70 -20.26 19.66 -2.52
CA GLY A 70 -20.62 19.28 -1.16
C GLY A 70 -20.66 20.48 -0.21
N GLU A 71 -20.95 20.23 1.07
CA GLU A 71 -20.90 21.27 2.10
C GLU A 71 -19.45 21.73 2.36
N PRO A 72 -19.23 23.02 2.68
CA PRO A 72 -17.92 23.53 3.04
C PRO A 72 -17.33 22.73 4.21
N ILE A 73 -16.10 22.23 4.02
CA ILE A 73 -15.38 21.55 5.10
C ILE A 73 -14.92 22.61 6.10
N SER A 74 -15.38 22.51 7.34
CA SER A 74 -14.93 23.34 8.46
C SER A 74 -13.99 22.56 9.36
N ALA A 75 -12.83 23.13 9.69
CA ALA A 75 -11.87 22.58 10.63
C ALA A 75 -11.01 23.69 11.25
N ASP A 76 -10.60 23.50 12.50
CA ASP A 76 -9.73 24.42 13.22
C ASP A 76 -8.27 23.98 13.13
N ILE A 77 -7.39 24.89 12.73
CA ILE A 77 -5.94 24.67 12.77
C ILE A 77 -5.38 25.39 14.00
N VAL A 78 -5.04 24.63 15.03
CA VAL A 78 -4.53 25.17 16.30
C VAL A 78 -3.05 25.53 16.16
N LEU A 79 -2.75 26.83 16.25
CA LEU A 79 -1.38 27.35 16.29
C LEU A 79 -0.98 27.72 17.73
N PRO A 80 0.33 27.78 18.04
CA PRO A 80 0.79 28.25 19.34
C PRO A 80 0.25 29.65 19.68
N VAL A 81 0.00 29.89 20.97
CA VAL A 81 -0.49 31.19 21.45
C VAL A 81 0.50 32.30 21.05
N GLY A 82 -0.04 33.39 20.53
CA GLY A 82 0.75 34.54 20.05
C GLY A 82 1.43 34.34 18.70
N ALA A 83 1.27 33.18 18.05
CA ALA A 83 1.74 32.98 16.69
C ALA A 83 0.95 33.85 15.70
N LYS A 84 1.67 34.41 14.73
CA LYS A 84 1.12 35.21 13.62
C LYS A 84 1.34 34.46 12.32
N VAL A 85 0.28 34.32 11.51
CA VAL A 85 0.39 33.77 10.17
C VAL A 85 1.06 34.81 9.26
N VAL A 86 2.19 34.43 8.67
CA VAL A 86 2.98 35.28 7.76
C VAL A 86 2.63 34.95 6.32
N SER A 87 2.52 33.65 5.99
CA SER A 87 2.10 33.21 4.66
C SER A 87 1.47 31.82 4.71
N GLN A 88 0.78 31.47 3.64
CA GLN A 88 0.15 30.17 3.47
C GLN A 88 0.26 29.70 2.02
N SER A 89 0.35 28.40 1.81
CA SER A 89 0.31 27.79 0.49
C SER A 89 -0.55 26.52 0.51
N LEU A 90 -1.20 26.23 -0.62
CA LEU A 90 -2.04 25.07 -0.81
C LEU A 90 -1.47 24.22 -1.96
N SER A 91 -1.29 22.92 -1.71
CA SER A 91 -0.90 21.95 -2.74
C SER A 91 -1.71 20.67 -2.56
N GLY A 92 -2.66 20.44 -3.46
CA GLY A 92 -3.63 19.35 -3.36
C GLY A 92 -4.40 19.43 -2.04
N ASN A 93 -4.25 18.42 -1.21
CA ASN A 93 -4.92 18.29 0.08
C ASN A 93 -4.04 18.72 1.28
N ARG A 94 -2.98 19.49 1.00
CA ARG A 94 -2.06 19.99 2.02
C ARG A 94 -2.03 21.50 2.04
N VAL A 95 -2.18 22.04 3.24
CA VAL A 95 -2.00 23.46 3.54
C VAL A 95 -0.69 23.60 4.32
N SER A 96 0.24 24.40 3.83
CA SER A 96 1.38 24.87 4.61
C SER A 96 1.10 26.28 5.15
N ILE A 97 1.47 26.50 6.40
CA ILE A 97 1.32 27.77 7.11
C ILE A 97 2.68 28.16 7.64
N ASP A 98 3.22 29.26 7.15
CA ASP A 98 4.39 29.91 7.69
C ASP A 98 3.94 30.86 8.80
N ALA A 99 4.39 30.58 10.02
CA ALA A 99 4.04 31.38 11.18
C ALA A 99 5.27 31.90 11.89
N GLU A 100 5.19 33.16 12.31
CA GLU A 100 6.07 33.77 13.27
C GLU A 100 5.53 33.49 14.67
N LEU A 101 6.35 32.87 15.53
CA LEU A 101 6.04 32.58 16.91
C LEU A 101 6.18 33.84 17.78
N ALA A 102 5.61 33.80 18.99
CA ALA A 102 5.71 34.90 19.95
C ALA A 102 7.16 35.24 20.36
N ASP A 103 8.10 34.31 20.19
CA ASP A 103 9.53 34.51 20.45
C ASP A 103 10.31 35.07 19.24
N GLY A 104 9.61 35.39 18.14
CA GLY A 104 10.20 35.85 16.88
C GLY A 104 10.77 34.73 16.02
N GLY A 105 10.71 33.47 16.46
CA GLY A 105 11.08 32.31 15.66
C GLY A 105 10.11 32.08 14.52
N ARG A 106 10.57 31.47 13.42
CA ARG A 106 9.70 31.07 12.31
C ARG A 106 9.50 29.57 12.28
N THR A 107 8.28 29.14 12.03
CA THR A 107 7.94 27.72 11.90
C THR A 107 6.91 27.50 10.80
N ILE A 108 7.15 26.49 9.98
CA ILE A 108 6.19 26.00 8.99
C ILE A 108 5.38 24.87 9.61
N PHE A 109 4.06 25.01 9.63
CA PHE A 109 3.11 23.97 9.98
C PHE A 109 2.52 23.39 8.69
N VAL A 110 2.41 22.06 8.62
CA VAL A 110 1.79 21.37 7.48
C VAL A 110 0.55 20.64 7.95
N TYR A 111 -0.59 20.97 7.38
CA TYR A 111 -1.89 20.41 7.70
C TYR A 111 -2.43 19.61 6.51
N ASP A 112 -2.96 18.41 6.79
CA ASP A 112 -3.66 17.59 5.80
C ASP A 112 -5.18 17.81 5.94
N THR A 113 -5.83 18.28 4.88
CA THR A 113 -7.26 18.65 4.91
C THR A 113 -8.21 17.44 4.81
N ALA A 114 -7.73 16.25 4.40
CA ALA A 114 -8.55 15.04 4.33
C ALA A 114 -8.50 14.28 5.65
N GLU A 115 -7.32 14.16 6.22
CA GLU A 115 -7.12 13.53 7.54
C GLU A 115 -7.42 14.49 8.71
N ARG A 116 -7.59 15.79 8.41
CA ARG A 116 -7.92 16.86 9.36
C ARG A 116 -6.95 16.93 10.54
N ARG A 117 -5.65 16.90 10.25
CA ARG A 117 -4.59 16.93 11.27
C ARG A 117 -3.32 17.60 10.77
N LEU A 118 -2.53 18.10 11.73
CA LEU A 118 -1.15 18.51 11.47
C LEU A 118 -0.29 17.27 11.20
N ILE A 119 0.45 17.31 10.09
CA ILE A 119 1.35 16.25 9.63
C ILE A 119 2.82 16.68 9.63
N GLY A 120 3.12 17.96 9.90
CA GLY A 120 4.50 18.44 9.95
C GLY A 120 4.67 19.76 10.69
N ARG A 121 5.85 19.94 11.29
CA ARG A 121 6.31 21.17 11.94
C ARG A 121 7.81 21.34 11.72
N PHE A 122 8.21 22.46 11.13
CA PHE A 122 9.61 22.72 10.77
C PHE A 122 10.03 24.10 11.23
N ALA A 123 11.02 24.16 12.13
CA ALA A 123 11.62 25.43 12.53
C ALA A 123 12.53 25.96 11.40
N ILE A 124 12.42 27.24 11.08
CA ILE A 124 13.33 27.93 10.15
C ILE A 124 14.44 28.56 10.98
N ARG A 125 15.69 28.25 10.66
CA ARG A 125 16.89 28.80 11.33
C ARG A 125 17.90 29.24 10.29
N ASN A 126 18.55 30.37 10.52
CA ASN A 126 19.70 30.81 9.74
C ASN A 126 20.96 30.16 10.30
N LYS A 127 21.96 29.90 9.44
CA LYS A 127 23.26 29.37 9.85
C LYS A 127 24.25 30.50 10.10
#